data_AF-A0AAD9KMD0-F1
#
_entry.id   AF-A0AAD9KMD0-F1
#
_cell.length_a   1.000
_cell.length_b   1.000
_cell.length_c   1.000
_cell.angle_alpha   90.00
_cell.angle_beta   90.00
_cell.angle_gamma   90.00
#
_symmetry.space_group_name_H-M   'P 1'
#
loop_
_entity.id
_entity.type
_entity.pdbx_description
1 polymer ?
#
loop_
_entity_poly.entity_id
_entity_poly.type
_entity_poly.pdbx_seq_one_letter_code
_entity_poly.pdbx_strand_id
1 'polypeptide(L)'
;MFQEWRNLGLPLSTTSNEACKLYDATLTQYIGWYDEASVGGLEASAAKLLEADPNFVMGHVMSIGLDLMGTGHSPRLDLEFQKSTKQLLATAVNAEISDREKRHVTAVKLCADGHMDRATNIWEDILVDHPLDMLALKFAHDSYFYLGFQPQMRDSIARVMPHWTTDMPHYGFLMGMYSFGLCETNMFAQAEKVARKGLEINRSDAWSTHSMAHVLEMQGRWKEGLTFLSSTVQDWEPCGMLACHNFWHWAVYHIEKVGQLADMVRFKFMQQCFKHER
;
A
#
# COMPACT_ATOMS: atom_id res chain seq x y z
N MET A 1 -21.31 6.70 -5.27
CA MET A 1 -20.48 6.23 -4.14
C MET A 1 -21.16 5.27 -3.18
N PHE A 2 -22.11 5.66 -2.31
CA PHE A 2 -22.76 4.68 -1.41
C PHE A 2 -23.28 3.42 -2.11
N GLN A 3 -23.96 3.61 -3.24
CA GLN A 3 -24.49 2.52 -4.03
C GLN A 3 -23.40 1.69 -4.71
N GLU A 4 -22.25 2.27 -5.04
CA GLU A 4 -21.13 1.56 -5.68
C GLU A 4 -20.48 0.59 -4.68
N TRP A 5 -20.18 1.05 -3.46
CA TRP A 5 -19.70 0.18 -2.38
C TRP A 5 -20.67 -0.98 -2.09
N ARG A 6 -21.98 -0.73 -2.10
CA ARG A 6 -23.00 -1.79 -1.96
C ARG A 6 -23.02 -2.75 -3.16
N ASN A 7 -22.90 -2.24 -4.38
CA ASN A 7 -22.87 -3.06 -5.59
C ASN A 7 -21.62 -3.96 -5.65
N LEU A 8 -20.51 -3.53 -5.05
CA LEU A 8 -19.30 -4.33 -4.86
C LEU A 8 -19.42 -5.36 -3.72
N GLY A 9 -20.56 -5.41 -3.01
CA GLY A 9 -20.74 -6.28 -1.85
C GLY A 9 -20.01 -5.79 -0.59
N LEU A 10 -19.64 -4.51 -0.55
CA LEU A 10 -18.84 -3.89 0.50
C LEU A 10 -19.61 -2.72 1.16
N PRO A 11 -20.80 -2.95 1.75
CA PRO A 11 -21.56 -1.87 2.41
C PRO A 11 -20.72 -1.19 3.49
N LEU A 12 -20.82 0.13 3.59
CA LEU A 12 -20.22 0.95 4.64
C LEU A 12 -21.32 1.39 5.62
N SER A 13 -21.01 1.37 6.92
CA SER A 13 -21.99 1.68 7.98
C SER A 13 -22.34 3.16 8.15
N THR A 14 -21.59 4.06 7.51
CA THR A 14 -21.87 5.51 7.56
C THR A 14 -23.13 5.88 6.77
N THR A 15 -23.81 6.95 7.18
CA THR A 15 -24.85 7.61 6.37
C THR A 15 -24.36 8.91 5.71
N SER A 16 -23.12 9.32 5.98
CA SER A 16 -22.50 10.53 5.44
C SER A 16 -21.91 10.26 4.05
N ASN A 17 -22.49 10.91 3.04
CA ASN A 17 -21.98 10.77 1.66
C ASN A 17 -20.58 11.38 1.51
N GLU A 18 -20.27 12.37 2.33
CA GLU A 18 -18.95 12.98 2.38
C GLU A 18 -17.92 12.02 3.00
N ALA A 19 -18.26 11.34 4.09
CA ALA A 19 -17.40 10.31 4.67
C ALA A 19 -17.10 9.17 3.69
N CYS A 20 -18.09 8.72 2.90
CA CYS A 20 -17.83 7.75 1.84
C CYS A 20 -16.84 8.25 0.78
N LYS A 21 -16.97 9.50 0.34
CA LYS A 21 -16.06 10.13 -0.64
C LYS A 21 -14.65 10.24 -0.13
N LEU A 22 -14.51 10.68 1.11
CA LEU A 22 -13.20 10.79 1.74
C LEU A 22 -12.60 9.41 1.97
N TYR A 23 -13.38 8.41 2.36
CA TYR A 23 -12.90 7.03 2.50
C TYR A 23 -12.35 6.46 1.19
N ASP A 24 -13.09 6.62 0.09
CA ASP A 24 -12.65 6.19 -1.24
C ASP A 24 -11.39 6.94 -1.70
N ALA A 25 -11.34 8.25 -1.49
CA ALA A 25 -10.18 9.07 -1.83
C ALA A 25 -8.94 8.72 -0.98
N THR A 26 -9.10 8.53 0.33
CA THR A 26 -8.02 8.13 1.25
C THR A 26 -7.51 6.73 0.88
N LEU A 27 -8.42 5.78 0.61
CA LEU A 27 -8.04 4.44 0.16
C LEU A 27 -7.24 4.49 -1.14
N THR A 28 -7.74 5.23 -2.14
CA THR A 28 -7.09 5.33 -3.46
C THR A 28 -5.68 5.93 -3.36
N GLN A 29 -5.52 7.01 -2.59
CA GLN A 29 -4.22 7.63 -2.33
C GLN A 29 -3.25 6.67 -1.61
N TYR A 30 -3.73 5.91 -0.62
CA TYR A 30 -2.93 4.92 0.09
C TYR A 30 -2.46 3.77 -0.81
N ILE A 31 -3.34 3.25 -1.69
CA ILE A 31 -2.98 2.18 -2.62
C ILE A 31 -1.90 2.66 -3.60
N GLY A 32 -2.09 3.86 -4.17
CA GLY A 32 -1.20 4.42 -5.17
C GLY A 32 0.00 5.18 -4.61
N TRP A 33 0.11 5.32 -3.29
CA TRP A 33 1.15 6.07 -2.59
C TRP A 33 1.32 7.52 -3.06
N TYR A 34 0.24 8.22 -3.40
CA TYR A 34 0.30 9.61 -3.89
C TYR A 34 -0.63 10.53 -3.09
N ASP A 35 -0.34 11.83 -3.14
CA ASP A 35 -1.19 12.86 -2.55
C ASP A 35 -2.05 13.55 -3.62
N GLU A 36 -3.37 13.49 -3.43
CA GLU A 36 -4.35 14.16 -4.29
C GLU A 36 -4.66 15.56 -3.74
N ALA A 37 -4.20 16.57 -4.48
CA ALA A 37 -4.32 17.97 -4.07
C ALA A 37 -5.78 18.41 -3.83
N SER A 38 -6.75 17.89 -4.58
CA SER A 38 -8.17 18.25 -4.44
C SER A 38 -8.79 17.85 -3.10
N VAL A 39 -8.23 16.85 -2.41
CA VAL A 39 -8.66 16.44 -1.06
C VAL A 39 -7.65 16.86 0.03
N GLY A 40 -6.51 17.42 -0.36
CA GLY A 40 -5.46 17.91 0.52
C GLY A 40 -4.38 16.87 0.86
N GLY A 41 -4.26 15.81 0.07
CA GLY A 41 -3.34 14.70 0.34
C GLY A 41 -3.90 13.65 1.30
N LEU A 42 -3.12 12.59 1.51
CA LEU A 42 -3.53 11.41 2.27
C LEU A 42 -3.88 11.77 3.71
N GLU A 43 -2.99 12.48 4.41
CA GLU A 43 -3.16 12.87 5.82
C GLU A 43 -4.40 13.74 6.03
N ALA A 44 -4.55 14.80 5.21
CA ALA A 44 -5.71 15.70 5.35
C ALA A 44 -7.03 15.01 4.97
N SER A 45 -7.01 14.12 3.98
CA SER A 45 -8.21 13.35 3.61
C SER A 45 -8.65 12.40 4.73
N ALA A 46 -7.70 11.74 5.41
CA ALA A 46 -7.98 10.88 6.55
C ALA A 46 -8.50 11.68 7.76
N ALA A 47 -7.98 12.88 8.02
CA ALA A 47 -8.50 13.76 9.07
C ALA A 47 -9.95 14.21 8.78
N LYS A 48 -10.20 14.72 7.56
CA LYS A 48 -11.54 15.14 7.13
C LYS A 48 -12.55 14.00 7.13
N LEU A 49 -12.11 12.77 6.84
CA LEU A 49 -12.95 11.58 6.90
C LEU A 49 -13.54 11.38 8.30
N LEU A 50 -12.72 11.52 9.34
CA LEU A 50 -13.17 11.41 10.73
C LEU A 50 -14.05 12.59 11.16
N GLU A 51 -13.81 13.79 10.62
CA GLU A 51 -14.68 14.95 10.86
C GLU A 51 -16.06 14.80 10.19
N ALA A 52 -16.10 14.22 8.99
CA ALA A 52 -17.32 14.06 8.20
C ALA A 52 -18.30 13.03 8.80
N ASP A 53 -17.80 12.04 9.54
CA ASP A 53 -18.60 11.14 10.37
C ASP A 53 -17.75 10.56 11.52
N PRO A 54 -17.80 11.16 12.72
CA PRO A 54 -17.03 10.70 13.88
C PRO A 54 -17.38 9.29 14.38
N ASN A 55 -18.52 8.73 13.96
CA ASN A 55 -18.95 7.37 14.33
C ASN A 55 -18.70 6.35 13.21
N PHE A 56 -18.10 6.77 12.09
CA PHE A 56 -17.83 5.87 10.98
C PHE A 56 -16.68 4.90 11.29
N VAL A 57 -17.04 3.66 11.61
CA VAL A 57 -16.11 2.62 12.03
C VAL A 57 -15.00 2.38 11.01
N MET A 58 -15.32 2.27 9.72
CA MET A 58 -14.27 2.06 8.70
C MET A 58 -13.38 3.29 8.48
N GLY A 59 -13.85 4.50 8.78
CA GLY A 59 -13.00 5.70 8.78
C GLY A 59 -11.92 5.61 9.86
N HIS A 60 -12.30 5.19 11.06
CA HIS A 60 -11.36 4.94 12.16
C HIS A 60 -10.41 3.76 11.86
N VAL A 61 -10.93 2.67 11.27
CA VAL A 61 -10.10 1.53 10.81
C VAL A 61 -9.04 2.01 9.81
N MET A 62 -9.42 2.83 8.83
CA MET A 62 -8.51 3.39 7.84
C MET A 62 -7.42 4.22 8.51
N SER A 63 -7.80 5.20 9.34
CA SER A 63 -6.84 6.10 10.00
C SER A 63 -5.85 5.34 10.90
N ILE A 64 -6.35 4.46 11.76
CA ILE A 64 -5.49 3.69 12.68
C ILE A 64 -4.62 2.70 11.89
N GLY A 65 -5.16 2.08 10.85
CA GLY A 65 -4.40 1.19 9.97
C GLY A 65 -3.28 1.90 9.23
N LEU A 66 -3.51 3.13 8.75
CA LEU A 66 -2.47 3.97 8.14
C LEU A 66 -1.36 4.31 9.13
N ASP A 67 -1.69 4.64 10.38
CA ASP A 67 -0.69 4.87 11.43
C ASP A 67 0.16 3.61 11.71
N LEU A 68 -0.49 2.45 11.76
CA LEU A 68 0.17 1.16 11.97
C LEU A 68 1.12 0.79 10.83
N MET A 69 0.69 0.98 9.59
CA MET A 69 1.50 0.68 8.40
C MET A 69 2.56 1.77 8.14
N GLY A 70 2.31 3.02 8.52
CA GLY A 70 3.24 4.12 8.34
C GLY A 70 4.48 4.03 9.22
N THR A 71 4.43 3.27 10.32
CA THR A 71 5.53 3.10 11.31
C THR A 71 6.06 4.40 11.96
N GLY A 72 5.40 5.53 11.73
CA GLY A 72 5.76 6.85 12.29
C GLY A 72 5.37 6.99 13.76
N HIS A 73 4.44 6.17 14.24
CA HIS A 73 3.99 6.16 15.63
C HIS A 73 4.38 4.84 16.32
N SER A 74 4.61 4.89 17.63
CA SER A 74 4.81 3.69 18.43
C SER A 74 3.51 3.33 19.16
N PRO A 75 2.80 2.26 18.76
CA PRO A 75 1.53 1.88 19.41
C PRO A 75 1.63 1.72 20.94
N ARG A 76 2.82 1.33 21.42
CA ARG A 76 3.10 1.12 22.83
C ARG A 76 3.33 2.42 23.62
N LEU A 77 3.88 3.46 22.99
CA LEU A 77 4.31 4.68 23.67
C LEU A 77 3.42 5.89 23.37
N ASP A 78 2.68 5.85 22.25
CA ASP A 78 1.80 6.93 21.83
C ASP A 78 0.43 6.81 22.52
N LEU A 79 0.18 7.72 23.47
CA LEU A 79 -1.05 7.74 24.26
C LEU A 79 -2.28 8.18 23.44
N GLU A 80 -2.11 9.05 22.45
CA GLU A 80 -3.22 9.47 21.59
C GLU A 80 -3.60 8.34 20.64
N PHE A 81 -2.62 7.64 20.06
CA PHE A 81 -2.89 6.43 19.28
C PHE A 81 -3.65 5.36 20.08
N GLN A 82 -3.24 5.11 21.33
CA GLN A 82 -3.93 4.17 22.22
C GLN A 82 -5.36 4.60 22.53
N LYS A 83 -5.59 5.91 22.69
CA LYS A 83 -6.93 6.47 22.92
C LYS A 83 -7.81 6.32 21.68
N SER A 84 -7.30 6.63 20.49
CA SER A 84 -7.99 6.43 19.22
C SER A 84 -8.38 4.96 19.00
N THR A 85 -7.48 4.03 19.30
CA THR A 85 -7.77 2.59 19.23
C THR A 85 -8.87 2.17 20.21
N LYS A 86 -8.85 2.67 21.45
CA LYS A 86 -9.92 2.39 22.43
C LYS A 86 -11.26 2.99 22.00
N GLN A 87 -11.24 4.19 21.42
CA GLN A 87 -12.44 4.85 20.89
C GLN A 87 -13.04 4.05 19.74
N LEU A 88 -12.23 3.56 18.78
CA LEU A 88 -12.69 2.68 17.72
C LEU A 88 -13.45 1.47 18.28
N LEU A 89 -12.89 0.78 19.28
CA LEU A 89 -13.53 -0.38 19.90
C LEU A 89 -14.87 -0.01 20.56
N ALA A 90 -14.92 1.10 21.28
CA ALA A 90 -16.15 1.58 21.93
C ALA A 90 -17.24 1.94 20.91
N THR A 91 -16.86 2.60 19.80
CA THR A 91 -17.77 2.92 18.70
C THR A 91 -18.30 1.65 18.04
N ALA A 92 -17.42 0.68 17.73
CA ALA A 92 -17.77 -0.56 17.06
C ALA A 92 -18.75 -1.44 17.86
N VAL A 93 -18.66 -1.43 19.20
CA VAL A 93 -19.58 -2.19 20.08
C VAL A 93 -21.01 -1.66 20.01
N ASN A 94 -21.19 -0.35 19.83
CA ASN A 94 -22.51 0.30 19.85
C ASN A 94 -23.09 0.53 18.45
N ALA A 95 -22.32 0.27 17.40
CA ALA A 95 -22.73 0.52 16.02
C ALA A 95 -23.32 -0.73 15.36
N GLU A 96 -24.34 -0.52 14.51
CA GLU A 96 -24.83 -1.57 13.60
C GLU A 96 -23.88 -1.68 12.39
N ILE A 97 -22.84 -2.50 12.54
CA ILE A 97 -21.84 -2.75 11.50
C ILE A 97 -21.91 -4.17 10.96
N SER A 98 -21.50 -4.32 9.71
CA SER A 98 -21.41 -5.61 9.03
C SER A 98 -20.35 -6.52 9.64
N ASP A 99 -20.43 -7.82 9.36
CA ASP A 99 -19.41 -8.79 9.81
C ASP A 99 -18.01 -8.47 9.25
N ARG A 100 -17.94 -8.01 8.00
CA ARG A 100 -16.71 -7.51 7.36
C ARG A 100 -16.06 -6.39 8.17
N GLU A 101 -16.84 -5.37 8.56
CA GLU A 101 -16.35 -4.25 9.35
C GLU A 101 -15.88 -4.69 10.73
N LYS A 102 -16.58 -5.63 11.39
CA LYS A 102 -16.13 -6.22 12.67
C LYS A 102 -14.78 -6.94 12.55
N ARG A 103 -14.57 -7.67 11.45
CA ARG A 103 -13.30 -8.33 11.16
C ARG A 103 -12.17 -7.31 10.97
N HIS A 104 -12.41 -6.20 10.25
CA HIS A 104 -11.42 -5.11 10.15
C HIS A 104 -11.06 -4.49 11.50
N VAL A 105 -12.05 -4.21 12.35
CA VAL A 105 -11.81 -3.69 13.71
C VAL A 105 -10.94 -4.66 14.52
N THR A 106 -11.24 -5.96 14.42
CA THR A 106 -10.48 -7.01 15.10
C THR A 106 -9.04 -7.08 14.60
N ALA A 107 -8.83 -7.03 13.28
CA ALA A 107 -7.50 -7.06 12.67
C ALA A 107 -6.63 -5.86 13.09
N VAL A 108 -7.18 -4.64 12.99
CA VAL A 108 -6.47 -3.41 13.40
C VAL A 108 -6.12 -3.46 14.89
N LYS A 109 -7.02 -3.95 15.75
CA LYS A 109 -6.73 -4.12 17.17
C LYS A 109 -5.60 -5.11 17.43
N LEU A 110 -5.62 -6.27 16.76
CA LEU A 110 -4.54 -7.27 16.88
C LEU A 110 -3.20 -6.69 16.44
N CYS A 111 -3.19 -5.95 15.32
CA CYS A 111 -1.99 -5.30 14.82
C CYS A 111 -1.46 -4.25 15.82
N ALA A 112 -2.34 -3.42 16.40
CA ALA A 112 -1.99 -2.45 17.44
C ALA A 112 -1.41 -3.11 18.72
N ASP A 113 -1.81 -4.34 19.02
CA ASP A 113 -1.26 -5.13 20.13
C ASP A 113 0.05 -5.86 19.78
N GLY A 114 0.57 -5.67 18.56
CA GLY A 114 1.80 -6.30 18.09
C GLY A 114 1.61 -7.70 17.49
N HIS A 115 0.36 -8.12 17.24
CA HIS A 115 0.03 -9.40 16.60
C HIS A 115 -0.26 -9.22 15.11
N MET A 116 0.70 -8.66 14.37
CA MET A 116 0.56 -8.37 12.94
C MET A 116 0.27 -9.63 12.11
N ASP A 117 0.91 -10.76 12.44
CA ASP A 117 0.64 -12.06 11.81
C ASP A 117 -0.82 -12.50 11.92
N ARG A 118 -1.42 -12.32 13.11
CA ARG A 118 -2.82 -12.66 13.35
C ARG A 118 -3.77 -11.67 12.69
N ALA A 119 -3.40 -10.39 12.64
CA ALA A 119 -4.16 -9.38 11.90
C ALA A 119 -4.21 -9.71 10.40
N THR A 120 -3.07 -10.11 9.82
CA THR A 120 -2.97 -10.57 8.42
C THR A 120 -3.91 -11.71 8.12
N ASN A 121 -4.00 -12.72 8.98
CA ASN A 121 -4.93 -13.83 8.77
C ASN A 121 -6.40 -13.37 8.76
N ILE A 122 -6.78 -12.39 9.59
CA ILE A 122 -8.15 -11.85 9.57
C ILE A 122 -8.42 -11.07 8.29
N TRP A 123 -7.46 -10.30 7.76
CA TRP A 123 -7.61 -9.66 6.46
C TRP A 123 -7.70 -10.68 5.32
N GLU A 124 -6.94 -11.77 5.37
CA GLU A 124 -7.09 -12.89 4.43
C GLU A 124 -8.46 -13.56 4.51
N ASP A 125 -8.98 -13.80 5.71
CA ASP A 125 -10.32 -14.35 5.90
C ASP A 125 -11.40 -13.41 5.33
N ILE A 126 -11.21 -12.09 5.41
CA ILE A 126 -12.08 -11.13 4.73
C ILE A 126 -12.02 -11.33 3.21
N LEU A 127 -10.83 -11.50 2.63
CA LEU A 127 -10.66 -11.64 1.17
C LEU A 127 -11.24 -12.94 0.61
N VAL A 128 -11.41 -13.98 1.44
CA VAL A 128 -12.13 -15.20 1.04
C VAL A 128 -13.60 -14.89 0.73
N ASP A 129 -14.27 -14.10 1.57
CA ASP A 129 -15.69 -13.75 1.40
C ASP A 129 -15.89 -12.50 0.53
N HIS A 130 -14.92 -11.59 0.56
CA HIS A 130 -14.96 -10.25 -0.03
C HIS A 130 -13.69 -9.98 -0.84
N PRO A 131 -13.47 -10.68 -1.98
CA PRO A 131 -12.23 -10.58 -2.76
C PRO A 131 -12.00 -9.20 -3.39
N LEU A 132 -13.01 -8.31 -3.36
CA LEU A 132 -12.92 -6.93 -3.84
C LEU A 132 -12.59 -5.92 -2.72
N ASP A 133 -12.41 -6.35 -1.47
CA ASP A 133 -12.05 -5.46 -0.37
C ASP A 133 -10.57 -5.05 -0.48
N MET A 134 -10.34 -3.95 -1.19
CA MET A 134 -8.99 -3.44 -1.45
C MET A 134 -8.27 -2.98 -0.17
N LEU A 135 -9.00 -2.53 0.87
CA LEU A 135 -8.35 -2.15 2.12
C LEU A 135 -7.79 -3.39 2.83
N ALA A 136 -8.58 -4.47 2.90
CA ALA A 136 -8.10 -5.74 3.46
C ALA A 136 -6.90 -6.27 2.67
N LEU A 137 -6.97 -6.21 1.34
CA LEU A 137 -5.89 -6.65 0.45
C LEU A 137 -4.61 -5.86 0.67
N LYS A 138 -4.71 -4.53 0.75
CA LYS A 138 -3.56 -3.65 0.92
C LYS A 138 -2.93 -3.81 2.30
N PHE A 139 -3.72 -3.92 3.37
CA PHE A 139 -3.18 -4.20 4.71
C PHE A 139 -2.55 -5.58 4.81
N ALA A 140 -3.13 -6.62 4.21
CA ALA A 140 -2.51 -7.94 4.15
C ALA A 140 -1.18 -7.90 3.38
N HIS A 141 -1.16 -7.26 2.21
CA HIS A 141 0.04 -7.10 1.39
C HIS A 141 1.17 -6.38 2.14
N ASP A 142 0.90 -5.23 2.74
CA ASP A 142 1.89 -4.47 3.51
C ASP A 142 2.36 -5.27 4.74
N SER A 143 1.45 -5.99 5.41
CA SER A 143 1.82 -6.84 6.54
C SER A 143 2.74 -7.99 6.14
N TYR A 144 2.49 -8.65 5.01
CA TYR A 144 3.41 -9.68 4.50
C TYR A 144 4.78 -9.12 4.12
N PHE A 145 4.82 -7.90 3.59
CA PHE A 145 6.07 -7.21 3.33
C PHE A 145 6.87 -7.03 4.64
N TYR A 146 6.24 -6.52 5.70
CA TYR A 146 6.89 -6.36 7.01
C TYR A 146 7.27 -7.68 7.68
N LEU A 147 6.47 -8.73 7.51
CA LEU A 147 6.74 -10.07 8.05
C LEU A 147 7.77 -10.85 7.22
N GLY A 148 8.16 -10.38 6.04
CA GLY A 148 9.08 -11.06 5.13
C GLY A 148 8.50 -12.31 4.49
N PHE A 149 7.17 -12.36 4.28
CA PHE A 149 6.46 -13.50 3.70
C PHE A 149 6.16 -13.28 2.21
N GLN A 150 7.20 -13.27 1.37
CA GLN A 150 7.07 -12.93 -0.05
C GLN A 150 6.14 -13.88 -0.84
N PRO A 151 6.16 -15.22 -0.65
CA PRO A 151 5.23 -16.10 -1.35
C PRO A 151 3.77 -15.77 -1.03
N GLN A 152 3.45 -15.52 0.24
CA GLN A 152 2.11 -15.16 0.69
C GLN A 152 1.68 -13.80 0.17
N MET A 153 2.58 -12.81 0.15
CA MET A 153 2.34 -11.50 -0.46
C MET A 153 1.89 -11.65 -1.92
N ARG A 154 2.62 -12.43 -2.72
CA ARG A 154 2.26 -12.73 -4.11
C ARG A 154 0.93 -13.47 -4.20
N ASP A 155 0.79 -14.55 -3.43
CA ASP A 155 -0.35 -15.46 -3.56
C ASP A 155 -1.65 -14.82 -3.08
N SER A 156 -1.60 -13.89 -2.13
CA SER A 156 -2.74 -13.09 -1.68
C SER A 156 -3.37 -12.30 -2.83
N ILE A 157 -2.53 -11.57 -3.58
CA ILE A 157 -2.99 -10.83 -4.77
C ILE A 157 -3.47 -11.80 -5.86
N ALA A 158 -2.73 -12.88 -6.09
CA ALA A 158 -3.09 -13.87 -7.10
C ALA A 158 -4.46 -14.53 -6.86
N ARG A 159 -4.81 -14.79 -5.59
CA ARG A 159 -6.09 -15.40 -5.21
C ARG A 159 -7.28 -14.53 -5.56
N VAL A 160 -7.18 -13.21 -5.36
CA VAL A 160 -8.31 -12.31 -5.62
C VAL A 160 -8.43 -11.92 -7.09
N MET A 161 -7.34 -11.90 -7.85
CA MET A 161 -7.31 -11.43 -9.24
C MET A 161 -8.46 -11.93 -10.15
N PRO A 162 -8.91 -13.20 -10.10
CA PRO A 162 -10.03 -13.66 -10.93
C PRO A 162 -11.36 -12.91 -10.70
N HIS A 163 -11.52 -12.23 -9.57
CA HIS A 163 -12.69 -11.43 -9.23
C HIS A 163 -12.59 -9.99 -9.77
N TRP A 164 -11.40 -9.55 -10.17
CA TRP A 164 -11.14 -8.19 -10.61
C TRP A 164 -11.13 -8.10 -12.14
N THR A 165 -11.75 -7.06 -12.69
CA THR A 165 -11.78 -6.78 -14.12
C THR A 165 -11.10 -5.46 -14.45
N THR A 166 -10.68 -5.28 -15.70
CA THR A 166 -9.88 -4.11 -16.12
C THR A 166 -10.61 -2.78 -16.04
N ASP A 167 -11.94 -2.79 -15.98
CA ASP A 167 -12.80 -1.62 -15.80
C ASP A 167 -13.05 -1.26 -14.33
N MET A 168 -12.66 -2.13 -13.39
CA MET A 168 -12.76 -1.82 -11.97
C MET A 168 -11.72 -0.78 -11.56
N PRO A 169 -12.08 0.15 -10.66
CA PRO A 169 -11.11 1.00 -9.97
C PRO A 169 -9.98 0.17 -9.37
N HIS A 170 -8.79 0.77 -9.25
CA HIS A 170 -7.60 0.16 -8.64
C HIS A 170 -7.02 -1.08 -9.34
N TYR A 171 -7.63 -1.63 -10.41
CA TYR A 171 -7.08 -2.77 -11.14
C TYR A 171 -5.63 -2.55 -11.60
N GLY A 172 -5.29 -1.32 -12.02
CA GLY A 172 -3.91 -0.95 -12.37
C GLY A 172 -2.94 -1.13 -11.20
N PHE A 173 -3.29 -0.66 -10.01
CA PHE A 173 -2.45 -0.82 -8.81
C PHE A 173 -2.36 -2.28 -8.34
N LEU A 174 -3.46 -3.04 -8.47
CA LEU A 174 -3.50 -4.48 -8.18
C LEU A 174 -2.46 -5.23 -9.03
N MET A 175 -2.34 -4.87 -10.31
CA MET A 175 -1.33 -5.43 -11.22
C MET A 175 0.09 -5.10 -10.73
N GLY A 176 0.34 -3.87 -10.30
CA GLY A 176 1.64 -3.46 -9.74
C GLY A 176 2.02 -4.25 -8.49
N MET A 177 1.09 -4.40 -7.55
CA MET A 177 1.29 -5.21 -6.34
C MET A 177 1.57 -6.69 -6.69
N TYR A 178 0.83 -7.25 -7.64
CA TYR A 178 1.08 -8.63 -8.10
C TYR A 178 2.46 -8.77 -8.76
N SER A 179 2.83 -7.81 -9.62
CA SER A 179 4.13 -7.77 -10.27
C SER A 179 5.26 -7.75 -9.25
N PHE A 180 5.11 -6.93 -8.20
CA PHE A 180 6.09 -6.86 -7.13
C PHE A 180 6.20 -8.20 -6.39
N GLY A 181 5.09 -8.85 -6.04
CA GLY A 181 5.11 -10.20 -5.44
C GLY A 181 5.77 -11.25 -6.34
N LEU A 182 5.58 -11.19 -7.66
CA LEU A 182 6.30 -12.05 -8.62
C LEU A 182 7.81 -11.76 -8.61
N CYS A 183 8.19 -10.49 -8.56
CA CYS A 183 9.59 -10.07 -8.51
C CYS A 183 10.30 -10.57 -7.25
N GLU A 184 9.69 -10.37 -6.08
CA GLU A 184 10.19 -10.80 -4.77
C GLU A 184 10.25 -12.32 -4.62
N THR A 185 9.63 -13.06 -5.55
CA THR A 185 9.71 -14.52 -5.63
C THR A 185 10.51 -15.00 -6.83
N ASN A 186 11.38 -14.14 -7.39
CA ASN A 186 12.32 -14.40 -8.48
C ASN A 186 11.66 -14.77 -9.83
N MET A 187 10.38 -14.46 -10.03
CA MET A 187 9.66 -14.69 -11.29
C MET A 187 9.79 -13.50 -12.24
N PHE A 188 11.01 -13.03 -12.47
CA PHE A 188 11.30 -11.73 -13.10
C PHE A 188 10.63 -11.53 -14.47
N ALA A 189 10.65 -12.54 -15.35
CA ALA A 189 10.01 -12.43 -16.66
C ALA A 189 8.48 -12.26 -16.58
N GLN A 190 7.85 -12.86 -15.57
CA GLN A 190 6.42 -12.71 -15.34
C GLN A 190 6.13 -11.35 -14.71
N ALA A 191 6.93 -10.93 -13.72
CA ALA A 191 6.84 -9.62 -13.10
C ALA A 191 6.91 -8.51 -14.16
N GLU A 192 7.95 -8.48 -15.01
CA GLU A 192 8.08 -7.47 -16.06
C GLU A 192 6.86 -7.44 -17.00
N LYS A 193 6.32 -8.60 -17.40
CA LYS A 193 5.13 -8.66 -18.24
C LYS A 193 3.91 -8.05 -17.54
N VAL A 194 3.72 -8.36 -16.26
CA VAL A 194 2.60 -7.85 -15.46
C VAL A 194 2.74 -6.35 -15.22
N ALA A 195 3.91 -5.86 -14.81
CA ALA A 195 4.14 -4.43 -14.60
C ALA A 195 3.96 -3.61 -15.88
N ARG A 196 4.44 -4.08 -17.04
CA ARG A 196 4.21 -3.38 -18.32
C ARG A 196 2.73 -3.25 -18.63
N LYS A 197 1.95 -4.32 -18.44
CA LYS A 197 0.49 -4.26 -18.60
C LYS A 197 -0.17 -3.36 -17.55
N GLY A 198 0.33 -3.34 -16.33
CA GLY A 198 -0.09 -2.40 -15.28
C GLY A 198 0.10 -0.95 -15.71
N LEU A 199 1.27 -0.61 -16.24
CA LEU A 199 1.62 0.74 -16.72
C LEU A 199 0.87 1.15 -17.99
N GLU A 200 0.46 0.20 -18.83
CA GLU A 200 -0.45 0.46 -19.95
C GLU A 200 -1.84 0.91 -19.48
N ILE A 201 -2.29 0.41 -18.31
CA ILE A 201 -3.58 0.73 -17.71
C ILE A 201 -3.49 2.01 -16.87
N ASN A 202 -2.46 2.09 -16.03
CA ASN A 202 -2.20 3.21 -15.13
C ASN A 202 -0.70 3.55 -15.14
N ARG A 203 -0.35 4.60 -15.89
CA ARG A 203 1.05 5.05 -16.00
C ARG A 203 1.63 5.50 -14.67
N SER A 204 0.79 6.02 -13.77
CA SER A 204 1.18 6.51 -12.44
C SER A 204 1.17 5.41 -11.37
N ASP A 205 1.09 4.13 -11.76
CA ASP A 205 1.27 3.04 -10.80
C ASP A 205 2.75 2.89 -10.42
N ALA A 206 3.10 3.44 -9.26
CA ALA A 206 4.44 3.36 -8.73
C ALA A 206 4.85 1.94 -8.31
N TRP A 207 3.90 1.02 -8.02
CA TRP A 207 4.25 -0.38 -7.75
C TRP A 207 4.75 -1.08 -9.01
N SER A 208 4.07 -0.88 -10.14
CA SER A 208 4.55 -1.40 -11.43
C SER A 208 5.91 -0.80 -11.81
N THR A 209 6.10 0.51 -11.64
CA THR A 209 7.40 1.16 -11.88
C THR A 209 8.49 0.58 -10.98
N HIS A 210 8.21 0.43 -9.69
CA HIS A 210 9.12 -0.14 -8.71
C HIS A 210 9.49 -1.59 -9.04
N SER A 211 8.49 -2.41 -9.39
CA SER A 211 8.72 -3.80 -9.80
C SER A 211 9.55 -3.87 -11.08
N MET A 212 9.31 -3.01 -12.07
CA MET A 212 10.16 -2.91 -13.27
C MET A 212 11.60 -2.56 -12.92
N ALA A 213 11.82 -1.61 -12.01
CA ALA A 213 13.15 -1.23 -11.58
C ALA A 213 13.88 -2.43 -10.93
N HIS A 214 13.24 -3.13 -9.99
CA HIS A 214 13.82 -4.35 -9.42
C HIS A 214 14.13 -5.41 -10.47
N VAL A 215 13.21 -5.69 -11.40
CA VAL A 215 13.45 -6.71 -12.44
C VAL A 215 14.67 -6.34 -13.29
N LEU A 216 14.77 -5.09 -13.72
CA LEU A 216 15.88 -4.63 -14.54
C LEU A 216 17.21 -4.64 -13.77
N GLU A 217 17.18 -4.34 -12.47
CA GLU A 217 18.34 -4.47 -11.57
C GLU A 217 18.77 -5.94 -11.44
N MET A 218 17.86 -6.82 -11.04
CA MET A 218 18.14 -8.24 -10.79
C MET A 218 18.61 -9.00 -12.04
N GLN A 219 18.30 -8.47 -13.23
CA GLN A 219 18.76 -9.01 -14.51
C GLN A 219 19.99 -8.29 -15.09
N GLY A 220 20.58 -7.33 -14.38
CA GLY A 220 21.75 -6.57 -14.84
C GLY A 220 21.48 -5.67 -16.06
N ARG A 221 20.21 -5.32 -16.31
CA ARG A 221 19.73 -4.50 -17.44
C ARG A 221 19.72 -3.01 -17.11
N TRP A 222 20.71 -2.53 -16.35
CA TRP A 222 20.78 -1.15 -15.85
C TRP A 222 20.68 -0.06 -16.91
N LYS A 223 21.17 -0.29 -18.14
CA LYS A 223 21.01 0.68 -19.24
C LYS A 223 19.54 0.92 -19.57
N GLU A 224 18.78 -0.15 -19.63
CA GLU A 224 17.34 -0.09 -19.86
C GLU A 224 16.63 0.52 -18.64
N GLY A 225 17.06 0.16 -17.43
CA GLY A 225 16.57 0.76 -16.18
C GLY A 225 16.75 2.29 -16.13
N LEU A 226 17.92 2.79 -16.52
CA LEU A 226 18.18 4.23 -16.63
C LEU A 226 17.24 4.90 -17.62
N THR A 227 17.07 4.32 -18.82
CA THR A 227 16.16 4.88 -19.83
C THR A 227 14.71 4.85 -19.35
N PHE A 228 14.27 3.74 -18.76
CA PHE A 228 12.93 3.58 -18.24
C PHE A 228 12.61 4.61 -17.15
N LEU A 229 13.40 4.66 -16.08
CA LEU A 229 13.15 5.59 -14.95
C LEU A 229 13.24 7.06 -15.37
N SER A 230 14.19 7.40 -16.23
CA SER A 230 14.36 8.79 -16.69
C SER A 230 13.24 9.25 -17.64
N SER A 231 12.75 8.38 -18.52
CA SER A 231 11.68 8.72 -19.47
C SER A 231 10.30 8.75 -18.85
N THR A 232 10.13 8.20 -17.64
CA THR A 232 8.84 8.09 -16.94
C THR A 232 8.81 8.84 -15.62
N VAL A 233 9.83 9.65 -15.29
CA VAL A 233 9.95 10.32 -13.98
C VAL A 233 8.70 11.10 -13.56
N GLN A 234 8.05 11.79 -14.51
CA GLN A 234 6.82 12.56 -14.25
C GLN A 234 5.64 11.68 -13.83
N ASP A 235 5.64 10.40 -14.21
CA ASP A 235 4.55 9.47 -13.91
C ASP A 235 4.65 8.95 -12.47
N TRP A 236 5.87 8.71 -11.95
CA TRP A 236 6.09 8.04 -10.65
C TRP A 236 6.69 8.91 -9.55
N GLU A 237 7.27 10.07 -9.86
CA GLU A 237 7.80 11.02 -8.86
C GLU A 237 6.74 11.47 -7.84
N PRO A 238 5.46 11.71 -8.21
CA PRO A 238 4.44 12.13 -7.25
C PRO A 238 4.07 11.05 -6.21
N CYS A 239 4.50 9.80 -6.40
CA CYS A 239 4.09 8.65 -5.60
C CYS A 239 4.91 8.46 -4.31
N GLY A 240 5.14 9.57 -3.58
CA GLY A 240 5.58 9.59 -2.18
C GLY A 240 6.70 8.60 -1.84
N MET A 241 6.39 7.62 -0.98
CA MET A 241 7.36 6.64 -0.48
C MET A 241 7.99 5.78 -1.58
N LEU A 242 7.21 5.36 -2.59
CA LEU A 242 7.74 4.56 -3.69
C LEU A 242 8.61 5.39 -4.63
N ALA A 243 8.35 6.70 -4.77
CA ALA A 243 9.22 7.59 -5.53
C ALA A 243 10.64 7.65 -4.94
N CYS A 244 10.74 7.75 -3.60
CA CYS A 244 12.02 7.71 -2.90
C CYS A 244 12.80 6.42 -3.22
N HIS A 245 12.13 5.28 -3.18
CA HIS A 245 12.75 3.99 -3.48
C HIS A 245 13.10 3.82 -4.98
N ASN A 246 12.30 4.38 -5.88
CA ASN A 246 12.61 4.41 -7.32
C ASN A 246 13.85 5.27 -7.62
N PHE A 247 14.03 6.40 -6.91
CA PHE A 247 15.28 7.17 -6.99
C PHE A 247 16.48 6.39 -6.44
N TRP A 248 16.28 5.54 -5.43
CA TRP A 248 17.34 4.64 -4.94
C TRP A 248 17.79 3.66 -6.04
N HIS A 249 16.85 2.99 -6.72
CA HIS A 249 17.15 2.13 -7.88
C HIS A 249 17.90 2.89 -8.98
N TRP A 250 17.44 4.10 -9.28
CA TRP A 250 18.10 4.96 -10.26
C TRP A 250 19.56 5.25 -9.86
N ALA A 251 19.82 5.55 -8.58
CA ALA A 251 21.17 5.74 -8.07
C ALA A 251 22.01 4.46 -8.19
N VAL A 252 21.46 3.29 -7.87
CA VAL A 252 22.16 1.99 -8.03
C VAL A 252 22.57 1.76 -9.47
N TYR A 253 21.70 2.02 -10.46
CA TYR A 253 22.07 1.89 -11.86
C TYR A 253 23.22 2.81 -12.29
N HIS A 254 23.28 4.04 -11.76
CA HIS A 254 24.44 4.91 -12.00
C HIS A 254 25.70 4.39 -11.33
N ILE A 255 25.59 3.77 -10.15
CA ILE A 255 26.71 3.09 -9.51
C ILE A 255 27.16 1.91 -10.37
N GLU A 256 26.28 1.09 -10.93
CA GLU A 256 26.67 -0.01 -11.83
C GLU A 256 27.32 0.48 -13.13
N LYS A 257 26.78 1.55 -13.71
CA LYS A 257 27.37 2.24 -14.88
C LYS A 257 28.81 2.67 -14.61
N VAL A 258 29.07 3.20 -13.41
CA VAL A 258 30.41 3.63 -12.96
C VAL A 258 31.24 2.46 -12.43
N GLY A 259 30.60 1.41 -11.93
CA GLY A 259 31.18 0.19 -11.36
C GLY A 259 31.79 -0.74 -12.41
N GLN A 260 31.36 -0.63 -13.67
CA GLN A 260 32.14 -1.14 -14.81
C GLN A 260 33.50 -0.42 -14.99
N LEU A 261 33.79 0.62 -14.19
CA LEU A 261 35.08 1.30 -14.13
C LEU A 261 35.69 1.41 -12.71
N ALA A 262 34.99 1.08 -11.60
CA ALA A 262 35.54 1.32 -10.27
C ALA A 262 34.85 0.52 -9.13
N ASP A 263 35.56 -0.46 -8.58
CA ASP A 263 35.43 -1.06 -7.24
C ASP A 263 35.47 -0.03 -6.05
N MET A 264 35.18 1.25 -6.28
CA MET A 264 35.58 2.36 -5.41
C MET A 264 34.41 3.09 -4.71
N VAL A 265 33.15 2.83 -5.07
CA VAL A 265 31.95 3.49 -4.47
C VAL A 265 31.46 2.79 -3.20
N ARG A 266 31.92 1.56 -2.93
CA ARG A 266 31.60 0.76 -1.73
C ARG A 266 31.89 1.47 -0.40
N PHE A 267 32.66 2.56 -0.41
CA PHE A 267 33.13 3.24 0.79
C PHE A 267 32.35 4.53 1.16
N LYS A 268 31.59 5.17 0.26
CA LYS A 268 30.95 6.48 0.55
C LYS A 268 29.44 6.45 0.86
N PHE A 269 28.69 5.45 0.40
CA PHE A 269 27.25 5.35 0.68
C PHE A 269 26.95 5.02 2.15
N MET A 270 27.83 4.26 2.83
CA MET A 270 27.68 3.97 4.27
C MET A 270 27.80 5.21 5.17
N GLN A 271 28.36 6.33 4.70
CA GLN A 271 28.53 7.54 5.52
C GLN A 271 27.31 8.49 5.52
N GLN A 272 26.30 8.28 4.67
CA GLN A 272 25.08 9.12 4.66
C GLN A 272 23.89 8.46 5.39
N CYS A 273 23.83 7.12 5.47
CA CYS A 273 22.78 6.42 6.21
C CYS A 273 23.05 6.32 7.73
N PHE A 274 24.28 6.50 8.21
CA PHE A 274 24.65 6.42 9.63
C PHE A 274 25.27 7.74 10.14
N LYS A 275 24.51 8.85 10.06
CA LYS A 275 24.98 10.14 10.60
C LYS A 275 24.75 10.35 12.11
N HIS A 276 24.32 9.34 12.86
CA HIS A 276 24.28 9.40 14.31
C HIS A 276 24.81 8.12 14.94
N GLU A 277 26.12 8.07 15.11
CA GLU A 277 26.76 7.34 16.21
C GLU A 277 28.16 7.95 16.45
N ARG A 278 28.17 8.96 17.34
CA ARG A 278 29.26 9.26 18.25
C ARG A 278 28.65 9.87 19.51
#